data_AF-A0A9N6YVJ4-F1
#
_entry.id   AF-A0A9N6YVJ4-F1
#
_cell.length_a   1.000
_cell.length_b   1.000
_cell.length_c   1.000
_cell.angle_alpha   90.00
_cell.angle_beta   90.00
_cell.angle_gamma   90.00
#
_symmetry.space_group_name_H-M   'P 1'
#
loop_
_entity.id
_entity.type
_entity.pdbx_description
1 polymer ?
#
loop_
_entity_poly.entity_id
_entity_poly.type
_entity_poly.pdbx_seq_one_letter_code
_entity_poly.pdbx_strand_id
1 'polypeptide(L)'
;MATSSETLEDLSHDFANVIPDVDVTAEHERWDPGLGPFEEERQLEKILAALSDGGPVPSHIEREVTYPGSGRRCDLVIDTGDQKLPVEAKLLRFRRDNGNIDPNMYKSIFSPFPERSSSSLLTDAEKLTQSAFGTPAGLLGLYYEKNDEEYEQLRAERIAEKFALDVEYWYDIDIETVAIETFDGLQHPHHQKGAVIGWLVE
;
A
#
# COMPACT_ATOMS: atom_id res chain seq x y z
N MET A 1 -15.59 11.10 -16.19
CA MET A 1 -14.18 10.97 -15.81
C MET A 1 -14.19 10.67 -14.33
N ALA A 2 -13.43 9.68 -13.89
CA ALA A 2 -13.37 9.31 -12.48
C ALA A 2 -12.58 10.36 -11.70
N THR A 3 -13.01 10.68 -10.49
CA THR A 3 -12.25 11.50 -9.54
C THR A 3 -11.00 10.75 -9.06
N SER A 4 -10.05 11.45 -8.42
CA SER A 4 -8.89 10.79 -7.81
C SER A 4 -9.29 9.79 -6.71
N SER A 5 -10.36 10.09 -5.97
CA SER A 5 -10.96 9.17 -4.99
C SER A 5 -11.48 7.90 -5.66
N GLU A 6 -12.35 8.03 -6.67
CA GLU A 6 -12.89 6.89 -7.43
C GLU A 6 -11.77 6.07 -8.08
N THR A 7 -10.72 6.73 -8.60
CA THR A 7 -9.57 6.04 -9.21
C THR A 7 -8.80 5.20 -8.19
N LEU A 8 -8.59 5.73 -6.98
CA LEU A 8 -7.86 5.02 -5.93
C LEU A 8 -8.71 3.92 -5.28
N GLU A 9 -10.03 4.12 -5.21
CA GLU A 9 -11.00 3.10 -4.83
C GLU A 9 -10.99 1.93 -5.83
N ASP A 10 -11.11 2.22 -7.12
CA ASP A 10 -11.04 1.22 -8.21
C ASP A 10 -9.71 0.46 -8.17
N LEU A 11 -8.57 1.17 -8.01
CA LEU A 11 -7.26 0.52 -7.89
C LEU A 11 -7.18 -0.41 -6.68
N SER A 12 -7.73 0.01 -5.53
CA SER A 12 -7.73 -0.79 -4.31
C SER A 12 -8.57 -2.07 -4.49
N HIS A 13 -9.71 -1.93 -5.15
CA HIS A 13 -10.61 -3.04 -5.49
C HIS A 13 -9.94 -4.03 -6.45
N ASP A 14 -9.34 -3.52 -7.52
CA ASP A 14 -8.61 -4.30 -8.51
C ASP A 14 -7.46 -5.07 -7.87
N PHE A 15 -6.67 -4.42 -7.00
CA PHE A 15 -5.60 -5.07 -6.24
C PHE A 15 -6.15 -6.20 -5.36
N ALA A 16 -7.18 -5.94 -4.57
CA ALA A 16 -7.78 -6.93 -3.69
C ALA A 16 -8.31 -8.15 -4.46
N ASN A 17 -8.92 -7.93 -5.62
CA ASN A 17 -9.46 -8.98 -6.48
C ASN A 17 -8.40 -9.92 -7.04
N VAL A 18 -7.23 -9.41 -7.45
CA VAL A 18 -6.19 -10.25 -8.07
C VAL A 18 -5.21 -10.86 -7.08
N ILE A 19 -5.11 -10.34 -5.85
CA ILE A 19 -4.17 -10.85 -4.85
C ILE A 19 -4.29 -12.37 -4.63
N PRO A 20 -5.48 -12.98 -4.49
CA PRO A 20 -5.60 -14.44 -4.35
C PRO A 20 -5.03 -15.24 -5.53
N ASP A 21 -5.26 -14.77 -6.76
CA ASP A 21 -4.76 -15.42 -7.98
C ASP A 21 -3.24 -15.28 -8.13
N VAL A 22 -2.69 -14.14 -7.72
CA VAL A 22 -1.25 -13.93 -7.64
C VAL A 22 -0.64 -14.83 -6.56
N ASP A 23 -1.29 -14.88 -5.40
CA ASP A 23 -0.82 -15.61 -4.23
C ASP A 23 -0.69 -17.10 -4.51
N VAL A 24 -1.67 -17.75 -5.13
CA VAL A 24 -1.64 -19.21 -5.39
C VAL A 24 -0.48 -19.65 -6.29
N THR A 25 0.05 -18.75 -7.11
CA THR A 25 1.19 -19.03 -8.01
C THR A 25 2.52 -18.48 -7.49
N ALA A 26 2.52 -17.81 -6.34
CA ALA A 26 3.71 -17.18 -5.78
C ALA A 26 4.60 -18.21 -5.07
N GLU A 27 5.76 -18.50 -5.67
CA GLU A 27 6.76 -19.43 -5.12
C GLU A 27 7.98 -18.69 -4.55
N HIS A 28 8.53 -19.19 -3.45
CA HIS A 28 9.74 -18.66 -2.83
C HIS A 28 10.78 -19.77 -2.57
N GLU A 29 12.08 -19.49 -2.77
CA GLU A 29 13.14 -20.50 -2.58
C GLU A 29 13.41 -20.81 -1.10
N ARG A 30 13.16 -19.85 -0.21
CA ARG A 30 13.57 -19.87 1.21
C ARG A 30 12.42 -19.88 2.21
N TRP A 31 11.23 -19.46 1.80
CA TRP A 31 10.08 -19.23 2.67
C TRP A 31 8.92 -20.07 2.18
N ASP A 32 7.84 -20.15 2.97
CA ASP A 32 6.64 -20.84 2.53
C ASP A 32 6.04 -20.15 1.29
N PRO A 33 5.35 -20.90 0.40
CA PRO A 33 4.66 -20.31 -0.74
C PRO A 33 3.63 -19.25 -0.33
N GLY A 34 3.30 -18.38 -1.28
CA GLY A 34 2.37 -17.27 -1.13
C GLY A 34 3.00 -15.93 -1.43
N LEU A 35 2.15 -14.93 -1.63
CA LEU A 35 2.54 -13.54 -1.87
C LEU A 35 3.04 -12.89 -0.58
N GLY A 36 2.44 -13.27 0.56
CA GLY A 36 2.72 -12.72 1.88
C GLY A 36 4.21 -12.57 2.21
N PRO A 37 5.08 -13.56 1.98
CA PRO A 37 6.52 -13.50 2.28
C PRO A 37 7.35 -12.50 1.46
N PHE A 38 6.89 -12.10 0.27
CA PHE A 38 7.63 -11.19 -0.61
C PHE A 38 7.76 -9.77 -0.02
N GLU A 39 8.84 -9.10 -0.40
CA GLU A 39 9.06 -7.68 -0.14
C GLU A 39 8.02 -6.82 -0.91
N GLU A 40 7.71 -5.63 -0.40
CA GLU A 40 6.73 -4.68 -0.96
C GLU A 40 6.85 -4.46 -2.47
N GLU A 41 8.04 -4.09 -2.96
CA GLU A 41 8.29 -3.84 -4.38
C GLU A 41 7.96 -5.06 -5.27
N ARG A 42 8.25 -6.27 -4.77
CA ARG A 42 7.96 -7.53 -5.48
C ARG A 42 6.49 -7.89 -5.45
N GLN A 43 5.78 -7.56 -4.37
CA GLN A 43 4.33 -7.74 -4.33
C GLN A 43 3.65 -6.81 -5.33
N LEU A 44 4.03 -5.52 -5.38
CA LEU A 44 3.51 -4.56 -6.34
C LEU A 44 3.75 -5.00 -7.78
N GLU A 45 4.97 -5.47 -8.10
CA GLU A 45 5.30 -5.98 -9.43
C GLU A 45 4.36 -7.13 -9.85
N LYS A 46 4.13 -8.11 -8.97
CA LYS A 46 3.30 -9.27 -9.26
C LYS A 46 1.82 -8.90 -9.41
N ILE A 47 1.31 -8.03 -8.54
CA ILE A 47 -0.08 -7.56 -8.58
C ILE A 47 -0.34 -6.76 -9.87
N LEU A 48 0.54 -5.81 -10.21
CA LEU A 48 0.40 -5.01 -11.42
C LEU A 48 0.54 -5.84 -12.70
N ALA A 49 1.40 -6.86 -12.69
CA ALA A 49 1.49 -7.78 -13.83
C ALA A 49 0.18 -8.57 -14.02
N ALA A 50 -0.50 -8.96 -12.94
CA ALA A 50 -1.79 -9.63 -13.02
C ALA A 50 -2.93 -8.72 -13.50
N LEU A 51 -2.85 -7.41 -13.22
CA LEU A 51 -3.82 -6.41 -13.68
C LEU A 51 -3.63 -5.98 -15.13
N SER A 52 -2.50 -6.31 -15.74
CA SER A 52 -2.19 -5.87 -17.11
C SER A 52 -2.80 -6.82 -18.14
N ASP A 53 -3.38 -6.26 -19.22
CA ASP A 53 -3.89 -7.01 -20.38
C ASP A 53 -2.72 -7.47 -21.30
N GLY A 54 -1.82 -8.29 -20.75
CA GLY A 54 -0.69 -8.88 -21.48
C GLY A 54 0.63 -8.10 -21.41
N GLY A 55 0.75 -7.11 -20.51
CA GLY A 55 2.00 -6.40 -20.20
C GLY A 55 2.48 -6.62 -18.75
N PRO A 56 3.58 -5.97 -18.32
CA PRO A 56 4.04 -6.06 -16.93
C PRO A 56 3.33 -5.11 -15.96
N VAL A 57 2.67 -4.07 -16.47
CA VAL A 57 1.95 -3.03 -15.70
C VAL A 57 0.77 -2.53 -16.56
N PRO A 58 -0.37 -2.12 -15.98
CA PRO A 58 -1.44 -1.46 -16.73
C PRO A 58 -0.94 -0.19 -17.42
N SER A 59 -1.40 0.08 -18.64
CA SER A 59 -0.84 1.17 -19.49
C SER A 59 -1.01 2.59 -18.93
N HIS A 60 -1.94 2.77 -17.99
CA HIS A 60 -2.22 4.05 -17.34
C HIS A 60 -1.45 4.22 -16.03
N ILE A 61 -0.61 3.26 -15.64
CA ILE A 61 0.19 3.29 -14.41
C ILE A 61 1.67 3.30 -14.78
N GLU A 62 2.40 4.32 -14.32
CA GLU A 62 3.85 4.38 -14.36
C GLU A 62 4.42 3.96 -13.00
N ARG A 63 5.47 3.15 -12.97
CA ARG A 63 6.16 2.74 -11.72
C ARG A 63 7.44 3.53 -11.52
N GLU A 64 7.84 3.68 -10.25
CA GLU A 64 9.17 4.17 -9.87
C GLU A 64 9.50 5.55 -10.47
N VAL A 65 8.51 6.44 -10.54
CA VAL A 65 8.63 7.74 -11.19
C VAL A 65 9.46 8.68 -10.34
N THR A 66 10.46 9.33 -10.93
CA THR A 66 11.34 10.22 -10.17
C THR A 66 10.56 11.44 -9.66
N TYR A 67 10.68 11.72 -8.37
CA TYR A 67 10.14 12.94 -7.76
C TYR A 67 10.76 14.16 -8.44
N PRO A 68 9.96 15.17 -8.84
CA PRO A 68 10.53 16.37 -9.44
C PRO A 68 11.50 17.06 -8.48
N GLY A 69 12.71 17.37 -8.96
CA GLY A 69 13.75 18.04 -8.14
C GLY A 69 14.45 17.15 -7.11
N SER A 70 14.24 15.83 -7.16
CA SER A 70 14.81 14.87 -6.22
C SER A 70 15.36 13.62 -6.94
N GLY A 71 16.25 12.88 -6.29
CA GLY A 71 16.70 11.56 -6.75
C GLY A 71 15.84 10.39 -6.26
N ARG A 72 14.79 10.69 -5.48
CA ARG A 72 13.84 9.69 -4.96
C ARG A 72 12.81 9.31 -6.01
N ARG A 73 12.13 8.18 -5.79
CA ARG A 73 11.12 7.61 -6.69
C ARG A 73 9.80 7.47 -5.94
N CYS A 74 8.71 7.79 -6.62
CA CYS A 74 7.33 7.51 -6.21
C CYS A 74 6.94 6.15 -6.77
N ASP A 75 6.31 5.31 -5.96
CA ASP A 75 6.05 3.92 -6.31
C ASP A 75 5.18 3.82 -7.55
N LEU A 76 4.07 4.57 -7.60
CA LEU A 76 3.11 4.58 -8.71
C LEU A 76 2.73 6.01 -9.08
N VAL A 77 2.52 6.25 -10.36
CA VAL A 77 1.84 7.46 -10.85
C VAL A 77 0.77 7.03 -11.84
N ILE A 78 -0.48 7.35 -11.51
CA ILE A 78 -1.66 6.93 -12.26
C ILE A 78 -2.12 8.08 -13.15
N ASP A 79 -2.28 7.82 -14.44
CA ASP A 79 -2.90 8.76 -15.37
C ASP A 79 -4.43 8.65 -15.26
N THR A 80 -5.05 9.67 -14.66
CA THR A 80 -6.52 9.78 -14.52
C THR A 80 -7.19 10.39 -15.76
N GLY A 81 -6.40 10.79 -16.77
CA GLY A 81 -6.83 11.55 -17.93
C GLY A 81 -6.78 13.07 -17.73
N ASP A 82 -7.21 13.56 -16.57
CA ASP A 82 -7.20 15.00 -16.24
C ASP A 82 -5.91 15.42 -15.51
N GLN A 83 -5.36 14.52 -14.69
CA GLN A 83 -4.14 14.74 -13.92
C GLN A 83 -3.38 13.45 -13.64
N LYS A 84 -2.15 13.60 -13.17
CA LYS A 84 -1.36 12.49 -12.63
C LYS A 84 -1.62 12.38 -11.13
N LEU A 85 -2.01 11.20 -10.67
CA LEU A 85 -2.18 10.87 -9.25
C LEU A 85 -0.94 10.10 -8.77
N PRO A 86 -0.02 10.74 -8.02
CA PRO A 86 1.11 10.03 -7.42
C PRO A 86 0.61 9.18 -6.23
N VAL A 87 1.10 7.95 -6.10
CA VAL A 87 0.73 7.02 -5.04
C VAL A 87 1.96 6.34 -4.46
N GLU A 88 2.15 6.43 -3.15
CA GLU A 88 3.14 5.61 -2.42
C GLU A 88 2.45 4.40 -1.82
N ALA A 89 3.05 3.23 -1.96
CA ALA A 89 2.50 1.98 -1.44
C ALA A 89 3.28 1.52 -0.21
N LYS A 90 2.60 0.75 0.65
CA LYS A 90 3.21 0.19 1.85
C LYS A 90 2.72 -1.20 2.17
N LEU A 91 3.65 -2.10 2.45
CA LEU A 91 3.35 -3.40 3.05
C LEU A 91 3.07 -3.22 4.55
N LEU A 92 1.84 -3.47 4.97
CA LEU A 92 1.38 -3.39 6.36
C LEU A 92 1.26 -4.79 6.97
N ARG A 93 2.42 -5.44 7.16
CA ARG A 93 2.53 -6.84 7.60
C ARG A 93 3.08 -6.93 9.03
N PHE A 94 2.21 -6.88 10.03
CA PHE A 94 2.59 -6.84 11.46
C PHE A 94 3.14 -8.17 12.00
N ARG A 95 2.95 -9.27 11.27
CA ARG A 95 3.51 -10.58 11.60
C ARG A 95 4.56 -10.96 10.57
N ARG A 96 5.62 -11.62 11.01
CA ARG A 96 6.62 -12.22 10.12
C ARG A 96 6.06 -13.50 9.50
N ASP A 97 6.82 -14.04 8.56
CA ASP A 97 6.62 -15.35 7.94
C ASP A 97 6.34 -16.46 8.98
N ASN A 98 7.01 -16.43 10.13
CA ASN A 98 6.81 -17.40 11.21
C ASN A 98 5.70 -17.03 12.22
N GLY A 99 4.85 -16.06 11.91
CA GLY A 99 3.73 -15.61 12.74
C GLY A 99 4.08 -14.70 13.93
N ASN A 100 5.36 -14.49 14.23
CA ASN A 100 5.77 -13.59 15.32
C ASN A 100 5.53 -12.12 14.95
N ILE A 101 5.28 -11.27 15.95
CA ILE A 101 5.18 -9.81 15.75
C ILE A 101 6.47 -9.28 15.14
N ASP A 102 6.37 -8.46 14.11
CA ASP A 102 7.51 -7.69 13.62
C ASP A 102 7.63 -6.37 14.40
N PRO A 103 8.63 -6.21 15.29
CA PRO A 103 8.81 -5.00 16.08
C PRO A 103 9.11 -3.75 15.23
N ASN A 104 9.49 -3.91 13.95
CA ASN A 104 9.79 -2.78 13.07
C ASN A 104 8.59 -2.28 12.27
N MET A 105 7.52 -3.08 12.14
CA MET A 105 6.40 -2.73 11.26
C MET A 105 5.64 -1.49 11.75
N TYR A 106 5.45 -1.37 13.08
CA TYR A 106 4.75 -0.20 13.62
C TYR A 106 5.47 1.12 13.29
N LYS A 107 6.80 1.17 13.45
CA LYS A 107 7.57 2.39 13.16
C LYS A 107 7.65 2.69 11.66
N SER A 108 7.61 1.68 10.77
CA SER A 108 7.60 1.92 9.32
C SER A 108 6.28 2.48 8.81
N ILE A 109 5.23 2.49 9.64
CA ILE A 109 3.93 3.05 9.29
C ILE A 109 3.74 4.39 9.99
N PHE A 110 3.87 4.42 11.32
CA PHE A 110 3.39 5.52 12.17
C PHE A 110 4.48 6.44 12.73
N SER A 111 5.76 6.24 12.38
CA SER A 111 6.82 7.12 12.90
C SER A 111 6.76 8.49 12.23
N PRO A 112 6.66 9.61 12.98
CA PRO A 112 6.76 10.96 12.40
C PRO A 112 8.21 11.39 12.18
N PHE A 113 9.18 10.58 12.61
CA PHE A 113 10.59 10.92 12.52
C PHE A 113 11.14 10.51 11.15
N PRO A 114 11.60 11.47 10.32
CA PRO A 114 12.27 11.13 9.08
C PRO A 114 13.63 10.48 9.40
N GLU A 115 13.77 9.18 9.13
CA GLU A 115 15.06 8.51 9.25
C GLU A 115 15.92 8.80 8.01
N ARG A 116 17.24 8.92 8.19
CA ARG A 116 18.17 9.26 7.10
C ARG A 116 18.16 8.27 5.93
N SER A 117 17.66 7.05 6.14
CA SER A 117 17.71 5.96 5.16
C SER A 117 16.39 5.22 4.96
N SER A 118 15.32 5.57 5.67
CA SER A 118 14.00 4.95 5.46
C SER A 118 12.88 5.93 5.79
N SER A 119 11.85 5.95 4.95
CA SER A 119 10.61 6.67 5.24
C SER A 119 9.58 5.74 5.86
N SER A 120 8.82 6.31 6.80
CA SER A 120 7.56 5.74 7.23
C SER A 120 6.45 6.16 6.27
N LEU A 121 5.36 5.39 6.23
CA LEU A 121 4.17 5.76 5.48
C LEU A 121 3.65 7.14 5.89
N LEU A 122 3.73 7.47 7.19
CA LEU A 122 3.36 8.77 7.72
C LEU A 122 4.19 9.90 7.09
N THR A 123 5.52 9.73 7.00
CA THR A 123 6.36 10.72 6.30
C THR A 123 6.15 10.69 4.78
N ASP A 124 5.76 9.56 4.19
CA ASP A 124 5.41 9.45 2.77
C ASP A 124 4.22 10.35 2.42
N ALA A 125 3.21 10.44 3.30
CA ALA A 125 2.07 11.37 3.16
C ALA A 125 2.52 12.84 3.05
N GLU A 126 3.34 13.32 4.00
CA GLU A 126 3.89 14.69 3.98
C GLU A 126 4.71 14.96 2.70
N LYS A 127 5.52 13.98 2.29
CA LYS A 127 6.39 14.14 1.12
C LYS A 127 5.61 14.21 -0.18
N LEU A 128 4.49 13.49 -0.29
CA LEU A 128 3.63 13.54 -1.46
C LEU A 128 2.96 14.91 -1.60
N THR A 129 2.35 15.43 -0.54
CA THR A 129 1.64 16.73 -0.57
C THR A 129 2.58 17.92 -0.76
N GLN A 130 3.83 17.82 -0.28
CA GLN A 130 4.85 18.85 -0.52
C GLN A 130 5.58 18.69 -1.87
N SER A 131 5.33 17.61 -2.61
CA SER A 131 6.00 17.38 -3.89
C SER A 131 5.43 18.23 -5.01
N ALA A 132 6.22 18.43 -6.06
CA ALA A 132 5.74 19.11 -7.26
C ALA A 132 4.91 18.20 -8.19
N PHE A 133 4.53 16.99 -7.76
CA PHE A 133 3.47 16.24 -8.44
C PHE A 133 2.11 16.93 -8.28
N GLY A 134 1.92 17.69 -7.20
CA GLY A 134 0.66 18.34 -6.85
C GLY A 134 -0.23 17.47 -5.98
N THR A 135 -1.39 18.01 -5.63
CA THR A 135 -2.45 17.33 -4.88
C THR A 135 -3.71 17.20 -5.75
N PRO A 136 -4.56 16.19 -5.51
CA PRO A 136 -4.45 15.15 -4.49
C PRO A 136 -3.36 14.11 -4.77
N ALA A 137 -2.89 13.44 -3.71
CA ALA A 137 -1.98 12.30 -3.79
C ALA A 137 -2.57 11.08 -3.06
N GLY A 138 -2.15 9.88 -3.45
CA GLY A 138 -2.65 8.63 -2.86
C GLY A 138 -1.63 7.92 -1.98
N LEU A 139 -2.13 7.11 -1.06
CA LEU A 139 -1.37 6.16 -0.27
C LEU A 139 -2.09 4.81 -0.35
N LEU A 140 -1.34 3.72 -0.53
CA LEU A 140 -1.90 2.37 -0.64
C LEU A 140 -1.28 1.43 0.40
N GLY A 141 -2.09 0.88 1.30
CA GLY A 141 -1.67 -0.10 2.30
C GLY A 141 -2.02 -1.52 1.89
N LEU A 142 -1.01 -2.38 1.67
CA LEU A 142 -1.17 -3.82 1.52
C LEU A 142 -1.14 -4.47 2.91
N TYR A 143 -2.30 -4.59 3.54
CA TYR A 143 -2.44 -5.10 4.90
C TYR A 143 -2.66 -6.61 4.92
N TYR A 144 -1.88 -7.30 5.75
CA TYR A 144 -2.04 -8.74 6.01
C TYR A 144 -2.48 -8.97 7.46
N GLU A 145 -3.62 -9.64 7.61
CA GLU A 145 -4.13 -10.01 8.93
C GLU A 145 -3.60 -11.39 9.33
N LYS A 146 -3.22 -11.53 10.61
CA LYS A 146 -2.93 -12.84 11.20
C LYS A 146 -4.22 -13.64 11.31
N ASN A 147 -4.14 -14.95 11.03
CA ASN A 147 -5.20 -15.87 11.40
C ASN A 147 -5.47 -15.83 12.91
N ASP A 148 -6.74 -15.72 13.28
CA ASP A 148 -7.18 -15.54 14.66
C ASP A 148 -6.40 -14.42 15.37
N GLU A 149 -6.29 -13.24 14.72
CA GLU A 149 -5.69 -12.07 15.34
C GLU A 149 -6.47 -11.68 16.61
N GLU A 150 -5.77 -11.63 17.73
CA GLU A 150 -6.33 -11.36 19.05
C GLU A 150 -6.38 -9.85 19.34
N TYR A 151 -5.55 -9.07 18.64
CA TYR A 151 -5.50 -7.62 18.78
C TYR A 151 -6.52 -6.95 17.87
N GLU A 152 -7.68 -6.57 18.42
CA GLU A 152 -8.70 -5.78 17.71
C GLU A 152 -8.15 -4.45 17.17
N GLN A 153 -7.10 -3.90 17.79
CA GLN A 153 -6.44 -2.68 17.36
C GLN A 153 -5.66 -2.86 16.05
N LEU A 154 -5.37 -4.10 15.65
CA LEU A 154 -4.67 -4.40 14.42
C LEU A 154 -5.59 -4.67 13.23
N ARG A 155 -6.92 -4.53 13.37
CA ARG A 155 -7.87 -4.66 12.24
C ARG A 155 -7.64 -3.57 11.19
N ALA A 156 -7.93 -3.87 9.92
CA ALA A 156 -7.70 -2.95 8.81
C ALA A 156 -8.34 -1.57 9.04
N GLU A 157 -9.59 -1.53 9.54
CA GLU A 157 -10.33 -0.32 9.83
C GLU A 157 -9.68 0.51 10.94
N ARG A 158 -9.11 -0.15 11.96
CA ARG A 158 -8.40 0.53 13.06
C ARG A 158 -7.05 1.07 12.63
N ILE A 159 -6.36 0.34 11.76
CA ILE A 159 -5.11 0.81 11.13
C ILE A 159 -5.40 2.02 10.24
N ALA A 160 -6.47 1.97 9.44
CA ALA A 160 -6.91 3.08 8.59
C ALA A 160 -7.28 4.33 9.38
N GLU A 161 -8.17 4.19 10.38
CA GLU A 161 -8.58 5.27 11.27
C GLU A 161 -7.38 5.90 11.99
N LYS A 162 -6.51 5.08 12.58
CA LYS A 162 -5.34 5.59 13.29
C LYS A 162 -4.37 6.31 12.34
N PHE A 163 -4.14 5.76 11.15
CA PHE A 163 -3.21 6.37 10.19
C PHE A 163 -3.71 7.75 9.76
N ALA A 164 -5.00 7.88 9.45
CA ALA A 164 -5.64 9.16 9.14
C ALA A 164 -5.46 10.18 10.28
N LEU A 165 -5.78 9.78 11.52
CA LEU A 165 -5.59 10.63 12.70
C LEU A 165 -4.13 11.07 12.89
N ASP A 166 -3.15 10.20 12.64
CA ASP A 166 -1.74 10.56 12.76
C ASP A 166 -1.31 11.55 11.66
N VAL A 167 -1.79 11.38 10.42
CA VAL A 167 -1.49 12.30 9.31
C VAL A 167 -2.02 13.71 9.63
N GLU A 168 -3.28 13.82 10.03
CA GLU A 168 -3.89 15.09 10.44
C GLU A 168 -3.12 15.70 11.62
N TYR A 169 -2.85 14.90 12.67
CA TYR A 169 -2.24 15.39 13.90
C TYR A 169 -0.80 15.91 13.70
N TRP A 170 0.02 15.19 12.91
CA TRP A 170 1.43 15.53 12.77
C TRP A 170 1.71 16.58 11.70
N TYR A 171 0.88 16.65 10.65
CA TYR A 171 1.16 17.45 9.46
C TYR A 171 0.08 18.44 9.05
N ASP A 172 -1.10 18.44 9.70
CA ASP A 172 -2.23 19.31 9.33
C ASP A 172 -2.62 19.12 7.84
N ILE A 173 -2.59 17.86 7.39
CA ILE A 173 -2.94 17.42 6.03
C ILE A 173 -4.34 16.81 6.07
N ASP A 174 -5.21 17.22 5.14
CA ASP A 174 -6.53 16.61 4.98
C ASP A 174 -6.37 15.20 4.39
N ILE A 175 -7.01 14.21 4.99
CA ILE A 175 -6.90 12.81 4.56
C ILE A 175 -8.26 12.11 4.59
N GLU A 176 -8.55 11.39 3.52
CA GLU A 176 -9.75 10.56 3.38
C GLU A 176 -9.36 9.09 3.23
N THR A 177 -9.99 8.20 4.00
CA THR A 177 -9.92 6.76 3.72
C THR A 177 -10.95 6.43 2.64
N VAL A 178 -10.49 6.23 1.41
CA VAL A 178 -11.37 6.03 0.24
C VAL A 178 -11.74 4.56 0.03
N ALA A 179 -10.93 3.62 0.54
CA ALA A 179 -11.18 2.20 0.35
C ALA A 179 -10.59 1.32 1.47
N ILE A 180 -11.29 0.24 1.79
CA ILE A 180 -10.79 -0.89 2.60
C ILE A 180 -11.30 -2.18 1.93
N GLU A 181 -10.57 -2.65 0.93
CA GLU A 181 -10.97 -3.77 0.08
C GLU A 181 -10.35 -5.07 0.59
N THR A 182 -11.17 -5.96 1.15
CA THR A 182 -10.70 -7.20 1.78
C THR A 182 -10.43 -8.31 0.77
N PHE A 183 -9.44 -9.14 1.06
CA PHE A 183 -9.16 -10.38 0.34
C PHE A 183 -8.89 -11.53 1.32
N ASP A 184 -9.16 -12.76 0.89
CA ASP A 184 -8.92 -13.98 1.68
C ASP A 184 -8.52 -15.17 0.80
N GLY A 185 -8.36 -16.35 1.43
CA GLY A 185 -8.03 -17.58 0.72
C GLY A 185 -6.56 -17.73 0.33
N LEU A 186 -5.66 -16.93 0.90
CA LEU A 186 -4.23 -16.98 0.59
C LEU A 186 -3.57 -18.23 1.19
N GLN A 187 -2.53 -18.74 0.55
CA GLN A 187 -1.92 -20.04 0.87
C GLN A 187 -0.97 -20.00 2.07
N HIS A 188 -0.41 -18.84 2.41
CA HIS A 188 0.58 -18.73 3.48
C HIS A 188 -0.05 -18.98 4.88
N PRO A 189 0.54 -19.81 5.76
CA PRO A 189 -0.10 -20.25 7.02
C PRO A 189 -0.46 -19.14 8.02
N HIS A 190 0.24 -18.00 7.96
CA HIS A 190 0.02 -16.86 8.86
C HIS A 190 -0.59 -15.63 8.19
N HIS A 191 -0.79 -15.66 6.87
CA HIS A 191 -1.18 -14.50 6.06
C HIS A 191 -2.29 -14.89 5.09
N GLN A 192 -3.37 -15.52 5.57
CA GLN A 192 -4.42 -16.09 4.71
C GLN A 192 -5.46 -15.08 4.24
N LYS A 193 -5.44 -13.87 4.78
CA LYS A 193 -6.37 -12.79 4.46
C LYS A 193 -5.79 -11.42 4.80
N GLY A 194 -6.42 -10.38 4.30
CA GLY A 194 -5.95 -9.02 4.45
C GLY A 194 -6.89 -8.00 3.83
N ALA A 195 -6.37 -6.80 3.62
CA ALA A 195 -7.08 -5.73 2.93
C ALA A 195 -6.11 -4.85 2.15
N VAL A 196 -6.60 -4.24 1.07
CA VAL A 196 -5.98 -3.11 0.41
C VAL A 196 -6.65 -1.85 0.93
N ILE A 197 -5.88 -0.97 1.55
CA ILE A 197 -6.38 0.26 2.15
C ILE A 197 -5.94 1.43 1.29
N GLY A 198 -6.88 2.24 0.82
CA GLY A 198 -6.61 3.45 0.05
C GLY A 198 -6.83 4.70 0.89
N TRP A 199 -5.87 5.62 0.90
CA TRP A 199 -6.04 6.97 1.44
C TRP A 199 -5.73 8.03 0.39
N LEU A 200 -6.53 9.09 0.35
CA LEU A 200 -6.29 10.29 -0.45
C LEU A 200 -5.86 11.42 0.49
N VAL A 201 -4.81 12.17 0.11
CA VAL A 201 -4.30 13.32 0.88
C VAL A 201 -4.28 14.60 0.05
N GLU A 202 -4.62 15.72 0.70
CA GLU A 202 -4.73 17.06 0.10
C GLU A 202 -4.10 18.17 0.94
#